data_AF-A0A1S2M7C5-F1
#
_entry.id   AF-A0A1S2M7C5-F1
#
_cell.length_a   1.000
_cell.length_b   1.000
_cell.length_c   1.000
_cell.angle_alpha   90.00
_cell.angle_beta   90.00
_cell.angle_gamma   90.00
#
_symmetry.space_group_name_H-M   'P 1'
#
loop_
_entity.id
_entity.type
_entity.pdbx_description
1 polymer ?
#
loop_
_entity_poly.entity_id
_entity_poly.type
_entity_poly.pdbx_seq_one_letter_code
_entity_poly.pdbx_strand_id
1 'polypeptide(L)'
;MSYICPICGYDKLEEIPYDKEGNPSYEICSCCGFEFGYDDHSEGKTFAEYRQLWIENDCKWFNEDERPKNWSLKQQLVNINIFL
;
A
#
# COMPACT_ATOMS: atom_id res chain seq x y z
N MET A 1 7.05 -13.68 -6.81
CA MET A 1 5.86 -13.01 -7.38
C MET A 1 5.79 -11.67 -6.68
N SER A 2 5.38 -10.60 -7.35
CA SER A 2 5.20 -9.31 -6.70
C SER A 2 3.73 -8.91 -6.77
N TYR A 3 3.19 -8.42 -5.67
CA TYR A 3 1.77 -8.08 -5.56
C TYR A 3 1.57 -6.57 -5.40
N ILE A 4 0.38 -6.12 -5.79
CA ILE A 4 0.02 -4.70 -5.76
C ILE A 4 -0.63 -4.38 -4.42
N CYS A 5 -0.07 -3.39 -3.72
CA CYS A 5 -0.69 -2.80 -2.55
C CYS A 5 -1.98 -2.07 -2.95
N PRO A 6 -3.16 -2.48 -2.44
CA PRO A 6 -4.42 -1.86 -2.81
C PRO A 6 -4.55 -0.43 -2.24
N ILE A 7 -3.73 -0.05 -1.27
CA ILE A 7 -3.73 1.29 -0.67
C ILE A 7 -3.02 2.26 -1.61
N CYS A 8 -1.77 1.99 -1.99
CA CYS A 8 -0.94 2.99 -2.68
C CYS A 8 -0.52 2.61 -4.11
N GLY A 9 -0.77 1.38 -4.54
CA GLY A 9 -0.38 0.87 -5.86
C GLY A 9 1.08 0.40 -5.97
N TYR A 10 1.83 0.34 -4.87
CA TYR A 10 3.18 -0.26 -4.86
C TYR A 10 3.11 -1.72 -5.32
N ASP A 11 3.91 -2.10 -6.31
CA ASP A 11 3.80 -3.36 -7.05
C ASP A 11 4.83 -4.41 -6.63
N LYS A 12 5.45 -4.21 -5.46
CA LYS A 12 6.50 -5.09 -4.91
C LYS A 12 6.19 -5.62 -3.52
N LEU A 13 4.91 -5.83 -3.19
CA LEU A 13 4.60 -6.65 -2.02
C LEU A 13 5.11 -8.08 -2.22
N GLU A 14 5.66 -8.67 -1.18
CA GLU A 14 6.19 -10.04 -1.17
C GLU A 14 5.07 -11.09 -1.06
N GLU A 15 3.98 -10.74 -0.38
CA GLU A 15 2.81 -11.58 -0.15
C GLU A 15 1.53 -10.96 -0.74
N ILE A 16 0.53 -11.80 -1.01
CA ILE A 16 -0.80 -11.30 -1.37
C ILE A 16 -1.40 -10.60 -0.16
N PRO A 17 -1.98 -9.39 -0.28
CA PRO A 17 -2.58 -8.70 0.86
C PRO A 17 -3.58 -9.55 1.66
N TYR A 18 -4.42 -10.29 0.93
CA TYR A 18 -5.36 -11.28 1.49
C TYR A 18 -5.41 -12.49 0.58
N ASP A 19 -5.48 -13.67 1.18
CA ASP A 19 -5.75 -14.90 0.45
C ASP A 19 -7.22 -15.02 0.03
N LYS A 20 -7.54 -16.11 -0.67
CA LYS A 20 -8.90 -16.41 -1.15
C LYS A 20 -9.92 -16.62 -0.01
N GLU A 21 -9.46 -16.88 1.21
CA GLU A 21 -10.27 -17.11 2.41
C GLU A 21 -10.42 -15.82 3.24
N GLY A 22 -9.73 -14.75 2.83
CA GLY A 22 -9.74 -13.44 3.51
C GLY A 22 -8.73 -13.35 4.66
N ASN A 23 -7.78 -14.29 4.77
CA ASN A 23 -6.71 -14.16 5.75
C ASN A 23 -5.70 -13.11 5.29
N PRO A 24 -5.32 -12.15 6.16
CA PRO A 24 -4.34 -11.12 5.82
C PRO A 24 -2.91 -11.70 5.78
N SER A 25 -2.03 -11.07 5.01
CA SER A 25 -0.59 -11.43 5.00
C SER A 25 0.18 -10.92 6.21
N TYR A 26 -0.32 -9.91 6.92
CA TYR A 26 0.45 -9.15 7.92
C TYR A 26 1.70 -8.46 7.37
N GLU A 27 1.84 -8.39 6.05
CA GLU A 27 2.92 -7.64 5.42
C GLU A 27 2.69 -6.13 5.62
N ILE A 28 3.77 -5.42 5.92
CA ILE A 28 3.79 -3.96 5.98
C ILE A 28 4.25 -3.44 4.62
N CYS A 29 3.42 -2.66 3.95
CA CYS A 29 3.80 -2.08 2.67
C CYS A 29 4.97 -1.07 2.85
N SER A 30 6.14 -1.36 2.29
CA SER A 30 7.32 -0.46 2.35
C SER A 30 7.07 0.95 1.79
N CYS A 31 6.07 1.11 0.91
CA CYS A 31 5.67 2.41 0.41
C CYS A 31 4.75 3.15 1.40
N CYS A 32 3.52 2.70 1.60
CA CYS A 32 2.53 3.47 2.39
C CYS A 32 2.50 3.15 3.89
N GLY A 33 3.19 2.09 4.33
CA GLY A 33 3.24 1.66 5.72
C GLY A 33 1.99 0.95 6.23
N PHE A 34 1.02 0.65 5.36
CA PHE A 34 -0.17 -0.12 5.74
C PHE A 34 0.20 -1.56 6.10
N GLU A 35 -0.24 -2.04 7.26
CA GLU A 35 -0.10 -3.43 7.72
C GLU A 35 -1.44 -4.17 7.57
N PHE A 36 -1.49 -5.15 6.66
CA PHE A 36 -2.71 -5.92 6.39
C PHE A 36 -3.12 -6.78 7.59
N GLY A 37 -4.37 -6.68 8.03
CA GLY A 37 -4.89 -7.38 9.21
C GLY A 37 -4.66 -6.63 10.53
N TYR A 38 -3.72 -5.70 10.60
CA TYR A 38 -3.58 -4.82 11.76
C TYR A 38 -4.35 -3.52 11.52
N ASP A 39 -3.99 -2.75 10.50
CA ASP A 39 -4.58 -1.42 10.27
C ASP A 39 -6.07 -1.45 9.92
N ASP A 40 -6.53 -2.45 9.17
CA ASP A 40 -7.94 -2.62 8.84
C ASP A 40 -8.73 -3.43 9.87
N HIS A 41 -8.26 -4.62 10.26
CA HIS A 41 -9.06 -5.48 11.15
C HIS A 41 -8.95 -5.07 12.62
N SER A 42 -7.75 -4.72 13.09
CA SER A 42 -7.53 -4.38 14.51
C SER A 42 -7.83 -2.90 14.78
N GLU A 43 -7.34 -2.00 13.92
CA GLU A 43 -7.52 -0.55 14.06
C GLU A 43 -8.76 0.00 13.32
N GLY A 44 -9.40 -0.80 12.46
CA GLY A 44 -10.65 -0.41 11.80
C GLY A 44 -10.51 0.57 10.65
N LYS A 45 -9.30 0.80 10.11
CA LYS A 45 -9.07 1.77 9.03
C LYS A 45 -9.48 1.19 7.68
N THR A 46 -10.24 1.92 6.88
CA THR A 46 -10.48 1.51 5.50
C THR A 46 -9.27 1.82 4.61
N PHE A 47 -9.10 1.06 3.51
CA PHE A 47 -8.04 1.34 2.54
C PHE A 47 -8.16 2.74 1.91
N ALA A 48 -9.39 3.24 1.73
CA ALA A 48 -9.62 4.56 1.16
C ALA A 48 -9.18 5.68 2.12
N GLU A 49 -9.55 5.58 3.40
CA GLU A 49 -9.15 6.54 4.43
C GLU A 49 -7.64 6.54 4.62
N TYR A 50 -7.01 5.36 4.71
CA TYR A 50 -5.56 5.26 4.88
C TYR A 50 -4.82 5.84 3.66
N ARG A 51 -5.28 5.53 2.44
CA ARG A 51 -4.72 6.13 1.22
C ARG A 51 -4.82 7.65 1.25
N GLN A 52 -5.97 8.20 1.63
CA GLN A 52 -6.15 9.64 1.71
C GLN A 52 -5.17 10.26 2.71
N LEU A 53 -5.04 9.67 3.91
CA LEU A 53 -4.06 10.12 4.90
C LEU A 53 -2.62 10.05 4.36
N TRP A 54 -2.24 8.97 3.67
CA TRP A 54 -0.93 8.86 3.05
C TRP A 54 -0.69 9.94 1.98
N ILE A 55 -1.70 10.26 1.16
CA ILE A 55 -1.64 11.34 0.16
C ILE A 55 -1.51 12.71 0.83
N GLU A 56 -2.29 12.97 1.88
CA GLU A 56 -2.23 14.22 2.67
C GLU A 56 -0.88 14.39 3.37
N ASN A 57 -0.17 13.29 3.65
CA ASN A 57 1.19 13.27 4.19
C ASN A 57 2.26 13.16 3.08
N ASP A 58 2.06 13.88 1.97
CA ASP A 58 3.00 14.00 0.84
C ASP A 58 3.44 12.65 0.22
N CYS A 59 2.62 11.60 0.36
CA CYS A 59 2.93 10.26 -0.11
C CYS A 59 4.28 9.75 0.44
N LYS A 60 4.61 10.10 1.68
CA LYS A 60 5.87 9.73 2.33
C LYS A 60 6.06 8.22 2.33
N TRP A 61 7.28 7.76 2.04
CA TRP A 61 7.59 6.34 2.08
C TRP A 61 7.82 5.87 3.52
N PHE A 62 7.30 4.69 3.84
CA PHE A 62 7.53 4.06 5.13
C PHE A 62 8.99 3.58 5.26
N ASN A 63 9.48 2.89 4.23
CA ASN A 63 10.90 2.56 4.08
C ASN A 63 11.50 3.32 2.88
N GLU A 64 12.11 4.47 3.16
CA GLU A 64 12.74 5.32 2.12
C GLU A 64 13.86 4.62 1.37
N ASP A 65 14.57 3.66 1.98
CA ASP A 65 15.67 2.94 1.33
C ASP A 65 15.18 2.01 0.20
N GLU A 66 13.90 1.63 0.23
CA GLU A 66 13.26 0.83 -0.82
C GLU A 66 12.65 1.66 -1.94
N ARG A 67 12.61 3.00 -1.79
CA ARG A 67 12.04 3.88 -2.81
C ARG A 67 12.86 3.83 -4.10
N PRO A 68 12.25 3.47 -5.25
CA PRO A 68 12.95 3.50 -6.52
C PRO A 68 13.46 4.90 -6.87
N LYS A 69 14.68 5.00 -7.41
CA LYS A 69 15.27 6.30 -7.81
C LYS A 69 14.41 7.11 -8.78
N ASN A 70 13.72 6.42 -9.69
CA ASN A 70 12.85 7.03 -10.70
C ASN A 70 11.37 6.86 -10.35
N TRP A 71 11.05 6.84 -9.06
CA TRP A 71 9.68 6.66 -8.59
C TRP A 71 8.75 7.78 -9.09
N SER A 72 7.56 7.38 -9.56
CA SER A 72 6.50 8.28 -9.97
C SER A 72 5.22 7.90 -9.24
N LEU A 73 4.73 8.81 -8.39
CA LEU A 73 3.45 8.66 -7.71
C LEU A 73 2.32 8.38 -8.71
N LYS A 74 2.27 9.12 -9.81
CA LYS A 74 1.24 8.96 -10.84
C LYS A 74 1.26 7.56 -11.44
N GLN A 75 2.44 7.03 -11.79
CA GLN A 75 2.53 5.67 -12.32
C GLN A 75 2.13 4.62 -11.29
N GLN A 76 2.52 4.82 -10.02
CA GLN A 76 2.14 3.89 -8.95
C GLN A 76 0.63 3.84 -8.74
N LEU A 77 -0.05 4.99 -8.72
CA LEU A 77 -1.50 5.07 -8.52
C LEU A 77 -2.32 4.47 -9.67
N VAL A 78 -1.77 4.42 -10.89
CA VAL A 78 -2.41 3.74 -12.02
C VAL A 78 -2.59 2.25 -11.76
N ASN A 79 -1.70 1.62 -10.97
CA ASN A 79 -1.83 0.19 -10.60
C ASN A 79 -3.13 -0.11 -9.83
N ILE A 80 -3.77 0.91 -9.25
CA ILE A 80 -5.04 0.82 -8.53
C ILE A 80 -6.13 1.69 -9.16
N ASN A 81 -6.00 2.02 -10.45
CA ASN A 81 -6.97 2.80 -11.24
C ASN A 81 -7.24 4.21 -10.69
N ILE A 82 -6.24 4.85 -10.08
CA ILE A 82 -6.31 6.25 -9.63
C ILE A 82 -5.47 7.12 -10.56
N PHE A 83 -6.07 8.19 -11.07
CA PHE A 83 -5.46 9.11 -12.02
C PHE A 83 -5.40 10.51 -11.41
N LEU A 84 -4.20 10.93 -10.99
CA LEU A 84 -3.88 12.31 -10.58
C LEU A 84 -3.43 13.16 -11.77
#